data_AF-A0A6C0J6Q8-F1
#
_entry.id   AF-A0A6C0J6Q8-F1
#
_cell.length_a   1.000
_cell.length_b   1.000
_cell.length_c   1.000
_cell.angle_alpha   90.00
_cell.angle_beta   90.00
_cell.angle_gamma   90.00
#
_symmetry.space_group_name_H-M   'P 1'
#
loop_
_entity.id
_entity.type
_entity.pdbx_description
1 polymer ?
#
loop_
_entity_poly.entity_id
_entity_poly.type
_entity_poly.pdbx_seq_one_letter_code
_entity_poly.pdbx_strand_id
1 'polypeptide(L)'
;MSSEENVFTISPYTMTPTVVTNVTVSVISLDLGKSVTMGVTYLDNNNRAVDRKHVIIEGEEYDVWGLDDQYIVNLALQKLGLARV
;
A
#
# COMPACT_ATOMS: atom_id res chain seq x y z
N MET A 1 -16.03 -28.78 8.91
CA MET A 1 -14.84 -29.26 8.17
C MET A 1 -13.66 -28.45 8.69
N SER A 2 -12.71 -29.08 9.36
CA SER A 2 -11.50 -28.43 9.87
C SER A 2 -10.58 -28.19 8.67
N SER A 3 -10.19 -26.95 8.39
CA SER A 3 -9.14 -26.67 7.42
C SER A 3 -7.81 -27.01 8.07
N GLU A 4 -7.16 -28.08 7.63
CA GLU A 4 -5.78 -28.37 8.01
C GLU A 4 -4.87 -27.32 7.37
N GLU A 5 -4.11 -26.60 8.20
CA GLU A 5 -3.10 -25.64 7.73
C GLU A 5 -1.89 -26.42 7.19
N ASN A 6 -1.57 -26.22 5.91
CA ASN A 6 -0.34 -26.74 5.33
C ASN A 6 0.83 -25.84 5.73
N VAL A 7 1.69 -26.33 6.61
CA VAL A 7 2.91 -25.64 7.05
C VAL A 7 4.12 -26.19 6.29
N PHE A 8 4.89 -25.30 5.67
CA PHE A 8 6.12 -25.64 4.95
C PHE A 8 7.35 -25.15 5.73
N THR A 9 8.37 -26.00 5.84
CA THR A 9 9.67 -25.60 6.39
C THR A 9 10.57 -25.11 5.26
N ILE A 10 11.22 -23.96 5.43
CA ILE A 10 12.15 -23.38 4.46
C ILE A 10 13.57 -23.29 5.04
N SER A 11 14.57 -23.37 4.17
CA SER A 11 15.96 -23.09 4.57
C SER A 11 16.17 -21.58 4.75
N PRO A 12 17.08 -21.14 5.65
CA PRO A 12 17.45 -19.74 5.76
C PRO A 12 17.93 -19.18 4.42
N TYR A 13 17.40 -18.02 4.03
CA TYR A 13 17.76 -17.32 2.81
C TYR A 13 18.19 -15.88 3.14
N THR A 14 19.36 -15.49 2.67
CA THR A 14 19.89 -14.14 2.86
C THR A 14 19.50 -13.25 1.68
N MET A 15 18.89 -12.10 1.98
CA MET A 15 18.54 -11.08 0.99
C MET A 15 19.47 -9.88 1.10
N THR A 16 19.90 -9.34 -0.04
CA THR A 16 20.56 -8.04 -0.09
C THR A 16 19.54 -6.94 0.21
N PRO A 17 19.90 -5.89 0.99
CA PRO A 17 19.03 -4.74 1.17
C PRO A 17 18.71 -4.08 -0.19
N THR A 18 17.43 -3.89 -0.47
CA THR A 18 16.96 -3.23 -1.71
C THR A 18 16.57 -1.80 -1.40
N VAL A 19 17.10 -0.85 -2.19
CA VAL A 19 16.71 0.56 -2.11
C VAL A 19 15.43 0.77 -2.93
N VAL A 20 14.43 1.38 -2.30
CA VAL A 20 13.21 1.81 -3.00
C VAL A 20 13.53 3.06 -3.81
N THR A 21 13.19 3.04 -5.09
CA THR A 21 13.36 4.20 -5.97
C THR A 21 12.03 4.79 -6.43
N ASN A 22 10.97 3.98 -6.50
CA ASN A 22 9.65 4.40 -7.00
C ASN A 22 8.53 3.83 -6.12
N VAL A 23 7.34 4.41 -6.24
CA VAL A 23 6.11 3.85 -5.68
C VAL A 23 5.00 3.83 -6.72
N THR A 24 4.14 2.82 -6.65
CA THR A 24 2.85 2.81 -7.37
C THR A 24 1.72 2.80 -6.36
N VAL A 25 0.67 3.55 -6.66
CA VAL A 25 -0.51 3.68 -5.81
C VAL A 25 -1.71 3.12 -6.55
N SER A 26 -2.49 2.28 -5.88
CA SER A 26 -3.69 1.64 -6.44
C SER A 26 -4.79 1.59 -5.39
N VAL A 27 -6.05 1.69 -5.80
CA VAL A 27 -7.19 1.40 -4.93
C VAL A 27 -7.30 -0.12 -4.75
N ILE A 28 -7.32 -0.59 -3.51
CA ILE A 28 -7.53 -2.01 -3.16
C ILE A 28 -9.01 -2.29 -2.95
N SER A 29 -9.69 -1.41 -2.20
CA SER A 29 -11.12 -1.52 -1.93
C SER A 29 -11.72 -0.16 -1.64
N LEU A 30 -13.02 -0.02 -1.94
CA LEU A 30 -13.80 1.19 -1.71
C LEU A 30 -15.14 0.79 -1.07
N ASP A 31 -15.42 1.29 0.14
CA ASP A 31 -16.73 1.23 0.78
C ASP A 31 -17.39 2.62 0.67
N LEU A 32 -18.42 2.71 -0.16
CA LEU A 32 -19.03 3.98 -0.54
C LEU A 32 -19.58 4.71 0.69
N GLY A 33 -19.15 5.96 0.84
CA GLY A 33 -19.57 6.83 1.94
C GLY A 33 -18.92 6.50 3.28
N LYS A 34 -17.85 5.69 3.30
CA LYS A 34 -17.17 5.29 4.54
C LYS A 34 -15.66 5.34 4.43
N SER A 35 -15.08 4.59 3.50
CA SER A 35 -13.63 4.45 3.44
C SER A 35 -13.10 3.96 2.09
N VAL A 36 -11.83 4.27 1.83
CA VAL A 36 -11.05 3.70 0.74
C VAL A 36 -9.75 3.12 1.29
N THR A 37 -9.37 1.93 0.82
CA THR A 37 -8.08 1.32 1.12
C THR A 37 -7.15 1.50 -0.07
N MET A 38 -6.08 2.26 0.14
CA MET A 38 -5.04 2.53 -0.84
C MET A 38 -3.88 1.56 -0.63
N GLY A 39 -3.47 0.88 -1.69
CA GLY A 39 -2.24 0.11 -1.75
C GLY A 39 -1.09 0.95 -2.28
N VAL A 40 -0.02 1.09 -1.51
CA VAL A 40 1.24 1.71 -1.93
C VAL A 40 2.29 0.62 -2.08
N THR A 41 2.67 0.33 -3.32
CA THR A 41 3.70 -0.66 -3.64
C THR A 41 5.03 0.04 -3.83
N TYR A 42 6.03 -0.36 -3.05
CA TYR A 42 7.40 0.14 -3.12
C TYR A 42 8.16 -0.66 -4.18
N LEU A 43 8.82 0.04 -5.10
CA LEU A 43 9.52 -0.54 -6.24
C LEU A 43 11.01 -0.26 -6.18
N ASP A 44 11.82 -1.24 -6.58
CA ASP A 44 13.25 -1.06 -6.84
C ASP A 44 13.51 -0.37 -8.20
N ASN A 45 14.79 -0.15 -8.51
CA ASN A 45 15.22 0.46 -9.77
C ASN A 45 14.87 -0.36 -11.03
N ASN A 46 14.50 -1.64 -10.87
CA ASN A 46 14.06 -2.53 -11.94
C ASN A 46 12.53 -2.67 -11.98
N ASN A 47 11.79 -1.80 -11.29
CA ASN A 47 10.34 -1.85 -11.13
C ASN A 47 9.82 -3.15 -10.49
N ARG A 48 10.63 -3.82 -9.68
CA ARG A 48 10.20 -4.99 -8.91
C ARG A 48 9.63 -4.56 -7.57
N ALA A 49 8.52 -5.17 -7.17
CA ALA A 49 7.92 -4.92 -5.87
C ALA A 49 8.85 -5.42 -4.74
N VAL A 50 9.18 -4.50 -3.84
CA VAL A 50 9.98 -4.76 -2.64
C VAL A 50 9.07 -4.95 -1.43
N ASP A 51 8.06 -4.10 -1.30
CA ASP A 51 7.08 -4.13 -0.21
C ASP A 51 5.75 -3.52 -0.67
N ARG A 52 4.68 -3.78 0.07
CA ARG A 52 3.38 -3.13 -0.10
C ARG A 52 2.81 -2.73 1.25
N LYS A 53 2.38 -1.47 1.34
CA LYS A 53 1.63 -0.95 2.49
C LYS A 53 0.19 -0.67 2.10
N HIS A 54 -0.71 -0.89 3.05
CA HIS A 54 -2.11 -0.51 2.92
C HIS A 54 -2.37 0.69 3.82
N VAL A 55 -3.06 1.68 3.27
CA VAL A 55 -3.47 2.89 3.96
C VAL A 55 -4.98 2.98 3.86
N ILE A 56 -5.65 3.03 5.00
CA ILE A 56 -7.09 3.24 5.07
C ILE A 56 -7.32 4.74 5.24
N ILE A 57 -8.19 5.30 4.39
CA ILE A 57 -8.66 6.68 4.46
C ILE A 57 -10.15 6.59 4.79
N GLU A 58 -10.55 7.20 5.89
CA GLU A 58 -11.90 7.11 6.47
C GLU A 58 -12.24 8.38 7.27
N GLY A 59 -13.52 8.54 7.64
CA GLY A 59 -13.98 9.69 8.41
C GLY A 59 -13.76 11.03 7.68
N GLU A 60 -13.30 12.05 8.41
CA GLU A 60 -13.13 13.41 7.87
C GLU A 60 -12.21 13.45 6.65
N GLU A 61 -11.16 12.63 6.62
CA GLU A 61 -10.25 12.54 5.47
C GLU A 61 -10.95 11.99 4.22
N TYR A 62 -11.84 11.02 4.39
CA TYR A 62 -12.66 10.49 3.30
C TYR A 62 -13.70 11.53 2.85
N ASP A 63 -14.31 12.25 3.79
CA ASP A 63 -15.32 13.27 3.48
C ASP A 63 -14.72 14.45 2.71
N VAL A 64 -13.46 14.80 2.96
CA VAL A 64 -12.72 15.85 2.22
C VAL A 64 -12.36 15.43 0.80
N TRP A 65 -12.20 14.13 0.51
CA TRP A 65 -11.80 13.64 -0.81
C TRP A 65 -12.69 14.20 -1.93
N GLY A 66 -14.01 14.14 -1.78
CA GLY A 66 -14.96 14.63 -2.77
C GLY A 66 -14.71 14.04 -4.17
N LEU A 67 -14.15 14.85 -5.08
CA LEU A 67 -13.80 14.46 -6.46
C LEU A 67 -12.30 14.62 -6.77
N ASP A 68 -11.46 14.88 -5.76
CA ASP A 68 -10.02 15.10 -5.95
C ASP A 68 -9.22 13.82 -5.70
N ASP A 69 -9.06 13.00 -6.73
CA ASP A 69 -8.25 11.78 -6.64
C ASP A 69 -6.77 12.07 -6.30
N GLN A 70 -6.26 13.28 -6.57
CA GLN A 70 -4.90 13.64 -6.17
C GLN A 70 -4.80 13.82 -4.66
N TYR A 71 -5.86 14.30 -4.01
CA TYR A 71 -5.90 14.43 -2.55
C TYR A 71 -5.67 13.08 -1.86
N ILE A 72 -6.44 12.04 -2.21
CA ILE A 72 -6.30 10.73 -1.55
C ILE A 72 -4.97 10.04 -1.83
N VAL A 73 -4.41 10.22 -3.04
CA VAL A 73 -3.08 9.68 -3.34
C VAL A 73 -2.02 10.41 -2.52
N ASN A 74 -2.09 11.73 -2.41
CA ASN A 74 -1.14 12.51 -1.62
C ASN A 74 -1.25 12.18 -0.13
N LEU A 75 -2.46 12.05 0.40
CA LEU A 75 -2.70 11.66 1.78
C LEU A 75 -2.14 10.27 2.08
N ALA A 76 -2.34 9.30 1.17
CA ALA A 76 -1.78 7.96 1.32
C ALA A 76 -0.24 7.97 1.37
N LEU A 77 0.41 8.79 0.54
CA LEU A 77 1.86 8.97 0.58
C LEU A 77 2.32 9.66 1.88
N GLN A 78 1.64 10.72 2.30
CA GLN A 78 1.97 11.47 3.52
C GLN A 78 1.87 10.62 4.78
N LYS A 79 0.83 9.77 4.90
CA LYS A 79 0.67 8.83 6.03
C LYS A 79 1.82 7.81 6.11
N LEU A 80 2.55 7.60 5.02
CA LEU A 80 3.75 6.76 4.94
C LEU A 80 5.06 7.55 5.01
N GLY A 81 5.00 8.87 5.27
CA GLY A 81 6.16 9.75 5.30
C GLY A 81 6.78 10.02 3.94
N LEU A 82 6.05 9.79 2.84
CA LEU A 82 6.52 9.99 1.47
C LEU A 82 6.03 11.34 0.93
N ALA A 83 6.86 11.97 0.10
CA ALA A 83 6.51 13.17 -0.65
C ALA A 83 6.82 12.94 -2.13
N ARG A 84 5.97 13.49 -3.00
CA ARG A 84 6.27 13.56 -4.43
C ARG A 84 7.39 14.59 -4.65
N VAL A 85 8.35 14.26 -5.49
CA VAL A 85 9.48 15.12 -5.86
C VAL A 85 9.25 15.68 -7.25
#